data_AF-A0A3R6EHA8-F1
#
_entry.id   AF-A0A3R6EHA8-F1
#
_cell.length_a   1.000
_cell.length_b   1.000
_cell.length_c   1.000
_cell.angle_alpha   90.00
_cell.angle_beta   90.00
_cell.angle_gamma   90.00
#
_symmetry.space_group_name_H-M   'P 1'
#
loop_
_entity.id
_entity.type
_entity.pdbx_description
1 polymer ?
#
loop_
_entity_poly.entity_id
_entity_poly.type
_entity_poly.pdbx_seq_one_letter_code
_entity_poly.pdbx_strand_id
1 'polypeptide(L)'
;MSYAIDIAMVLLIFFFILTAVINISNYRIAKRSHYIEIFVDRKIPIKAESRDAGASDDSCMIYHYPVEGRDSTSGYASIFYIGKEKYENAEVGEKIRITPC
;
A
#
# COMPACT_ATOMS: atom_id res chain seq x y z
N MET A 1 -50.63 18.37 -4.89
CA MET A 1 -49.57 17.83 -5.79
C MET A 1 -48.30 18.69 -5.83
N SER A 2 -48.28 19.94 -5.36
CA SER A 2 -47.07 20.80 -5.39
C SER A 2 -45.93 20.28 -4.50
N TYR A 3 -46.20 19.93 -3.25
CA TYR A 3 -45.16 19.52 -2.29
C TYR A 3 -44.50 18.18 -2.59
N ALA A 4 -45.17 17.29 -3.32
CA ALA A 4 -44.63 15.97 -3.63
C ALA A 4 -43.39 16.06 -4.53
N ILE A 5 -43.37 17.02 -5.45
CA ILE A 5 -42.25 17.27 -6.37
C ILE A 5 -41.08 17.86 -5.59
N ASP A 6 -41.34 18.84 -4.72
CA ASP A 6 -40.30 19.45 -3.88
C ASP A 6 -39.67 18.43 -2.91
N ILE A 7 -40.49 17.58 -2.29
CA ILE A 7 -40.00 16.49 -1.42
C ILE A 7 -39.14 15.51 -2.23
N ALA A 8 -39.57 15.12 -3.43
CA ALA A 8 -38.81 14.23 -4.30
C ALA A 8 -37.47 14.84 -4.74
N MET A 9 -37.44 16.14 -5.06
CA MET A 9 -36.22 16.88 -5.39
C MET A 9 -35.22 16.90 -4.23
N VAL A 10 -35.70 17.18 -3.01
CA VAL A 10 -34.85 17.17 -1.80
C VAL A 10 -34.28 15.78 -1.53
N LEU A 11 -35.09 14.73 -1.66
CA LEU A 11 -34.62 13.36 -1.48
C LEU A 11 -33.57 12.97 -2.53
N LEU A 12 -33.77 13.34 -3.81
CA LEU A 12 -32.78 13.10 -4.86
C LEU A 12 -31.44 13.77 -4.54
N ILE A 13 -31.46 15.05 -4.16
CA ILE A 13 -30.24 15.79 -3.79
C ILE A 13 -29.56 15.12 -2.59
N PHE A 14 -30.34 14.70 -1.59
CA PHE A 14 -29.81 13.99 -0.43
C PHE A 14 -29.10 12.68 -0.82
N PHE A 15 -29.71 11.87 -1.68
CA PHE A 15 -29.08 10.63 -2.16
C PHE A 15 -27.83 10.87 -3.00
N PHE A 16 -27.80 11.95 -3.79
CA PHE A 16 -26.59 12.36 -4.52
C PHE A 16 -25.45 12.71 -3.57
N ILE A 17 -25.72 13.53 -2.55
CA ILE A 17 -24.72 13.90 -1.54
C ILE A 17 -24.26 12.66 -0.77
N LEU A 18 -25.19 11.79 -0.36
CA LEU A 18 -24.87 10.55 0.35
C LEU A 18 -23.95 9.65 -0.47
N THR A 19 -24.27 9.47 -1.76
CA THR A 19 -23.46 8.66 -2.68
C THR A 19 -22.05 9.26 -2.84
N ALA A 20 -21.94 10.58 -2.99
CA ALA A 20 -20.65 11.26 -3.09
C ALA A 20 -19.79 11.06 -1.82
N VAL A 21 -20.40 11.16 -0.64
CA VAL A 21 -19.71 10.95 0.66
C VAL A 21 -19.23 9.50 0.80
N ILE A 22 -20.06 8.52 0.44
CA ILE A 22 -19.68 7.10 0.45
C ILE A 22 -18.51 6.85 -0.50
N ASN A 23 -18.56 7.41 -1.71
CA ASN A 23 -17.50 7.24 -2.70
C ASN A 23 -16.16 7.83 -2.23
N ILE A 24 -16.17 9.05 -1.67
CA ILE A 24 -14.96 9.68 -1.09
C ILE A 24 -14.42 8.86 0.07
N SER A 25 -15.30 8.33 0.92
CA SER A 25 -14.92 7.52 2.07
C SER A 25 -14.29 6.19 1.62
N ASN A 26 -14.91 5.50 0.66
CA ASN A 26 -14.37 4.27 0.07
C ASN A 26 -13.02 4.51 -0.61
N TYR A 27 -12.89 5.61 -1.36
CA TYR A 27 -11.61 5.99 -1.97
C TYR A 27 -10.52 6.22 -0.92
N ARG A 28 -10.84 6.92 0.18
CA ARG A 28 -9.90 7.15 1.29
C ARG A 28 -9.52 5.86 2.01
N ILE A 29 -10.46 4.94 2.21
CA ILE A 29 -10.22 3.63 2.82
C ILE A 29 -9.33 2.79 1.92
N ALA A 30 -9.66 2.68 0.63
CA ALA A 30 -8.85 1.98 -0.36
C ALA A 30 -7.42 2.53 -0.41
N LYS A 31 -7.27 3.86 -0.44
CA LYS A 31 -5.96 4.52 -0.41
C LYS A 31 -5.17 4.26 0.88
N ARG A 32 -5.84 4.08 2.02
CA ARG A 32 -5.19 3.75 3.32
C ARG A 32 -4.88 2.26 3.48
N SER A 33 -5.56 1.38 2.75
CA SER A 33 -5.51 -0.07 2.97
C SER A 33 -4.84 -0.85 1.85
N HIS A 34 -3.98 -0.22 1.04
CA HIS A 34 -3.13 -1.00 0.15
C HIS A 34 -2.03 -1.63 1.00
N TYR A 35 -2.32 -2.77 1.59
CA TYR A 35 -1.30 -3.72 1.98
C TYR A 35 -1.34 -4.84 0.95
N ILE A 36 -0.17 -5.27 0.49
CA ILE A 36 -0.01 -6.46 -0.34
C ILE A 36 0.40 -7.57 0.62
N GLU A 37 -0.31 -8.69 0.56
CA GLU A 37 0.10 -9.89 1.27
C GLU A 37 1.00 -10.70 0.35
N ILE A 38 2.25 -10.91 0.75
CA ILE A 38 3.22 -11.69 -0.04
C ILE A 38 3.61 -12.95 0.72
N PHE A 39 3.80 -14.04 0.00
CA PHE A 39 4.47 -15.23 0.50
C PHE A 39 5.97 -15.09 0.28
N VAL A 40 6.76 -15.27 1.33
CA VAL A 40 8.22 -15.14 1.26
C VAL A 40 8.80 -16.44 0.73
N ASP A 41 9.29 -16.42 -0.51
CA ASP A 41 9.92 -17.59 -1.11
C ASP A 41 11.41 -17.66 -0.75
N ARG A 42 12.09 -16.50 -0.69
CA ARG A 42 13.52 -16.44 -0.35
C ARG A 42 13.95 -15.07 0.16
N LYS A 43 14.83 -15.03 1.16
CA LYS A 43 15.56 -13.81 1.55
C LYS A 43 16.76 -13.57 0.64
N ILE A 44 16.84 -12.38 0.05
CA ILE A 44 17.98 -11.95 -0.77
C ILE A 44 18.92 -11.13 0.13
N PRO A 45 20.25 -11.31 0.04
CA PRO A 45 21.20 -10.55 0.87
C PRO A 45 21.02 -9.04 0.70
N ILE A 46 21.12 -8.32 1.81
CA ILE A 46 21.00 -6.86 1.89
C ILE A 46 22.09 -6.25 1.01
N LYS A 47 21.69 -5.35 0.11
CA LYS A 47 22.61 -4.52 -0.67
C LYS A 47 22.66 -3.14 -0.02
N ALA A 48 23.87 -2.68 0.30
CA ALA A 48 24.14 -1.32 0.69
C ALA A 48 24.58 -0.57 -0.56
N GLU A 49 23.83 0.46 -0.95
CA GLU A 49 24.20 1.37 -2.03
C GLU A 49 24.67 2.67 -1.41
N SER A 50 25.90 3.09 -1.77
CA SER A 50 26.38 4.42 -1.42
C SER A 50 25.72 5.41 -2.37
N ARG A 51 24.96 6.37 -1.83
CA ARG A 51 24.69 7.58 -2.59
C ARG A 51 26.00 8.34 -2.67
N ASP A 52 26.55 8.47 -3.88
CA ASP A 52 27.64 9.41 -4.15
C ASP A 52 27.11 10.83 -3.93
N ALA A 53 27.16 11.29 -2.69
CA ALA A 53 26.89 12.65 -2.32
C ALA A 53 28.07 13.48 -2.84
N GLY A 54 27.87 14.17 -3.96
CA GLY A 54 28.81 15.19 -4.41
C GLY A 54 29.14 16.13 -3.26
N ALA A 55 30.42 16.19 -2.90
CA ALA A 55 31.06 17.22 -2.07
C ALA A 55 30.54 17.42 -0.63
N SER A 56 30.09 16.37 0.07
CA SER A 56 29.93 16.39 1.52
C SER A 56 30.30 15.04 2.11
N ASP A 57 31.24 15.01 3.06
CA ASP A 57 31.85 13.82 3.70
C ASP A 57 30.87 12.90 4.49
N ASP A 58 29.56 13.08 4.31
CA ASP A 58 28.52 12.29 4.97
C ASP A 58 27.85 11.39 3.93
N SER A 59 28.57 10.35 3.51
CA SER A 59 28.05 9.35 2.57
C SER A 59 26.89 8.59 3.23
N CYS A 60 25.66 8.99 2.93
CA CYS A 60 24.47 8.32 3.43
C CYS A 60 24.34 6.95 2.73
N MET A 61 24.61 5.88 3.48
CA MET A 61 24.44 4.50 3.02
C MET A 61 22.95 4.14 3.00
N ILE A 62 22.41 3.78 1.84
CA ILE A 62 21.05 3.29 1.71
C ILE A 62 21.07 1.77 1.76
N TYR A 63 20.40 1.20 2.76
CA TYR A 63 20.24 -0.25 2.90
C TYR A 63 18.90 -0.68 2.29
N HIS A 64 18.98 -1.62 1.34
CA HIS A 64 17.80 -2.26 0.77
C HIS A 64 17.61 -3.66 1.37
N TYR A 65 16.39 -3.98 1.77
CA TYR A 65 16.02 -5.28 2.34
C TYR A 65 15.12 -6.08 1.36
N PRO A 66 15.72 -6.70 0.32
CA PRO A 66 14.98 -7.41 -0.71
C PRO A 66 14.54 -8.82 -0.27
N VAL A 67 13.30 -9.16 -0.58
CA VAL A 67 12.75 -10.51 -0.42
C VAL A 67 12.14 -10.95 -1.75
N GLU A 68 12.49 -12.14 -2.21
CA GLU A 68 11.78 -12.78 -3.30
C GLU A 68 10.50 -13.40 -2.75
N GLY A 69 9.37 -13.10 -3.37
CA GLY A 69 8.10 -13.63 -2.92
C GLY A 69 7.03 -13.56 -3.99
N ARG A 70 5.85 -14.04 -3.64
CA ARG A 70 4.66 -14.02 -4.49
C ARG A 70 3.55 -13.25 -3.83
N ASP A 71 2.94 -12.32 -4.56
CA ASP A 71 1.69 -11.72 -4.12
C ASP A 71 0.63 -12.82 -3.98
N SER A 72 0.04 -12.92 -2.81
CA SER A 72 -0.97 -13.93 -2.49
C SER A 72 -2.31 -13.69 -3.18
N THR A 73 -2.54 -12.49 -3.73
CA THR A 73 -3.77 -12.15 -4.45
C THR A 73 -3.66 -12.52 -5.92
N SER A 74 -2.57 -12.12 -6.57
CA SER A 74 -2.37 -12.31 -8.02
C SER A 74 -1.48 -13.51 -8.38
N GLY A 75 -0.73 -14.06 -7.43
CA GLY A 75 0.30 -15.07 -7.68
C GLY A 75 1.58 -14.52 -8.31
N TYR A 76 1.68 -13.21 -8.51
CA TYR A 76 2.82 -12.57 -9.18
C TYR A 76 4.09 -12.69 -8.35
N ALA A 77 5.13 -13.31 -8.92
CA ALA A 77 6.44 -13.46 -8.30
C ALA A 77 7.31 -12.22 -8.59
N SER A 78 7.88 -11.62 -7.55
CA SER A 78 8.73 -10.44 -7.66
C SER A 78 9.70 -10.33 -6.48
N ILE A 79 10.67 -9.42 -6.64
CA ILE A 79 11.46 -8.92 -5.52
C ILE A 79 10.67 -7.78 -4.86
N PHE A 80 10.40 -7.92 -3.57
CA PHE A 80 9.75 -6.93 -2.74
C PHE A 80 10.77 -6.34 -1.77
N TYR A 81 10.84 -5.01 -1.70
CA TYR A 81 11.65 -4.31 -0.73
C TYR A 81 10.81 -4.02 0.50
N ILE A 82 11.24 -4.51 1.66
CA ILE A 82 10.50 -4.38 2.92
C ILE A 82 11.31 -3.58 3.94
N GLY A 83 10.69 -3.21 5.06
CA GLY A 83 11.40 -2.55 6.16
C GLY A 83 12.37 -3.49 6.88
N LYS A 84 13.42 -2.94 7.48
CA LYS A 84 14.45 -3.67 8.23
C LYS A 84 13.87 -4.67 9.23
N GLU A 85 12.98 -4.21 10.10
CA GLU A 85 12.34 -5.04 11.14
C GLU A 85 11.55 -6.21 10.53
N LYS A 86 10.81 -5.96 9.44
CA LYS A 86 10.07 -7.02 8.74
C LYS A 86 11.01 -8.01 8.06
N TYR A 87 12.14 -7.55 7.54
CA TYR A 87 13.15 -8.42 6.93
C TYR A 87 13.83 -9.33 7.94
N GLU A 88 14.17 -8.80 9.12
CA GLU A 88 14.79 -9.59 10.20
C GLU A 88 13.84 -10.69 10.68
N ASN A 89 12.55 -10.37 10.85
CA ASN A 89 11.54 -11.29 11.37
C ASN A 89 10.90 -12.23 10.33
N ALA A 90 10.92 -11.89 9.04
CA ALA A 90 10.27 -12.73 8.02
C ALA A 90 10.86 -14.14 7.97
N GLU A 91 10.05 -15.18 7.82
CA GLU A 91 10.55 -16.54 7.57
C GLU A 91 10.22 -17.02 6.16
N VAL A 92 11.02 -17.94 5.61
CA VAL A 92 10.74 -18.55 4.31
C VAL A 92 9.50 -19.44 4.44
N GLY A 93 8.52 -19.22 3.56
CA GLY A 93 7.20 -19.85 3.60
C GLY A 93 6.16 -19.05 4.40
N GLU A 94 6.55 -17.95 5.05
CA GLU A 94 5.63 -17.09 5.78
C GLU A 94 4.85 -16.16 4.85
N LYS A 95 3.60 -15.86 5.24
CA LYS A 95 2.78 -14.84 4.60
C LYS A 95 2.93 -13.52 5.36
N ILE A 96 3.54 -12.51 4.74
CA ILE A 96 3.76 -11.20 5.36
C ILE A 96 2.96 -10.09 4.66
N ARG A 97 2.52 -9.10 5.46
CA ARG A 97 1.86 -7.90 4.94
C ARG A 97 2.87 -6.80 4.68
N ILE A 98 2.96 -6.34 3.44
CA ILE A 98 3.77 -5.19 3.07
C ILE A 98 2.83 -4.04 2.71
N THR A 99 3.16 -2.84 3.16
CA THR A 99 2.46 -1.64 2.69
C THR A 99 3.36 -1.06 1.61
N PRO A 100 2.90 -0.87 0.37
CA PRO A 100 3.65 -0.13 -0.63
C PRO A 100 3.97 1.26 -0.05
N CYS A 101 5.24 1.65 -0.10
CA CYS A 101 5.67 3.00 0.27
C CYS A 101 5.07 4.04 -0.69
#